data_AF-A0A7S7AMJ6-F1
#
_entry.id   AF-A0A7S7AMJ6-F1
#
_cell.length_a   1.000
_cell.length_b   1.000
_cell.length_c   1.000
_cell.angle_alpha   90.00
_cell.angle_beta   90.00
_cell.angle_gamma   90.00
#
_symmetry.space_group_name_H-M   'P 1'
#
loop_
_entity.id
_entity.type
_entity.pdbx_description
1 polymer ?
#
loop_
_entity_poly.entity_id
_entity_poly.type
_entity_poly.pdbx_seq_one_letter_code
_entity_poly.pdbx_strand_id
1 'polypeptide(L)'
;MACQPEQHTQAQSQQNFICKSLIQGFLSAQKLTQYELEQIQPITSGGLHQQLYIYKAKSENGMNIMPQQAKLRFACEQMTARQFQIKLHPHQFPEQTLLSIELPETQHMQQLTAFRLPEMQSH
;
A
#
# COMPACT_ATOMS: atom_id res chain seq x y z
N MET A 1 22.06 4.90 -22.54
CA MET A 1 20.76 4.45 -21.99
C MET A 1 21.08 3.50 -20.86
N ALA A 2 20.86 3.90 -19.61
CA ALA A 2 21.20 3.12 -18.43
C ALA A 2 19.91 2.50 -17.88
N CYS A 3 19.66 1.23 -18.21
CA CYS A 3 18.64 0.45 -17.52
C CYS A 3 19.25 -0.05 -16.20
N GLN A 4 18.80 0.51 -15.09
CA GLN A 4 19.09 0.03 -13.75
C GLN A 4 18.27 -1.25 -13.45
N PRO A 5 18.77 -2.12 -12.55
CA PRO A 5 18.49 -3.55 -12.56
C PRO A 5 17.04 -3.91 -12.19
N GLU A 6 16.43 -4.75 -13.01
CA GLU A 6 15.01 -5.12 -13.02
C GLU A 6 14.51 -5.80 -11.73
N GLN A 7 15.40 -6.34 -10.89
CA GLN A 7 15.04 -7.00 -9.64
C GLN A 7 14.59 -6.03 -8.53
N HIS A 8 15.12 -4.80 -8.51
CA HIS A 8 14.65 -3.78 -7.55
C HIS A 8 13.21 -3.37 -7.82
N THR A 9 12.82 -3.36 -9.10
CA THR A 9 11.49 -2.93 -9.55
C THR A 9 10.39 -3.89 -9.10
N GLN A 10 10.66 -5.20 -9.08
CA GLN A 10 9.62 -6.20 -8.80
C GLN A 10 9.23 -6.25 -7.32
N ALA A 11 10.22 -6.23 -6.41
CA ALA A 11 9.96 -6.16 -4.97
C ALA A 11 9.27 -4.85 -4.57
N GLN A 12 9.70 -3.72 -5.16
CA GLN A 12 9.04 -2.43 -4.96
C GLN A 12 7.62 -2.41 -5.53
N SER A 13 7.38 -3.04 -6.67
CA SER A 13 6.05 -3.17 -7.26
C SER A 13 5.09 -3.96 -6.35
N GLN A 14 5.56 -5.07 -5.79
CA GLN A 14 4.79 -5.88 -4.85
C GLN A 14 4.47 -5.11 -3.57
N GLN A 15 5.46 -4.43 -2.97
CA GLN A 15 5.25 -3.56 -1.82
C GLN A 15 4.21 -2.48 -2.11
N ASN A 16 4.33 -1.79 -3.25
CA ASN A 16 3.36 -0.78 -3.68
C ASN A 16 1.95 -1.36 -3.81
N PHE A 17 1.82 -2.55 -4.39
CA PHE A 17 0.52 -3.21 -4.54
C PHE A 17 -0.12 -3.50 -3.17
N ILE A 18 0.64 -4.07 -2.24
CA ILE A 18 0.15 -4.39 -0.88
C ILE A 18 -0.27 -3.11 -0.18
N CYS A 19 0.61 -2.10 -0.13
CA CYS A 19 0.35 -0.83 0.54
C CYS A 19 -0.90 -0.13 -0.04
N LYS A 20 -1.01 -0.02 -1.36
CA LYS A 20 -2.20 0.57 -2.02
C LYS A 20 -3.46 -0.19 -1.68
N SER A 21 -3.42 -1.53 -1.68
CA SER A 21 -4.59 -2.36 -1.40
C SER A 21 -5.07 -2.19 0.04
N LEU A 22 -4.14 -2.17 0.99
CA LEU A 22 -4.45 -1.95 2.41
C LEU A 22 -5.00 -0.54 2.66
N ILE A 23 -4.42 0.50 2.03
CA ILE A 23 -4.94 1.88 2.12
C ILE A 23 -6.33 1.96 1.52
N GLN A 24 -6.53 1.36 0.33
CA GLN A 24 -7.84 1.35 -0.32
C GLN A 24 -8.89 0.64 0.54
N GLY A 25 -8.54 -0.50 1.14
CA GLY A 25 -9.40 -1.21 2.08
C GLY A 25 -9.79 -0.34 3.29
N PHE A 26 -8.84 0.40 3.86
CA PHE A 26 -9.11 1.36 4.92
C PHE A 26 -10.06 2.48 4.47
N LEU A 27 -9.78 3.12 3.34
CA LEU A 27 -10.62 4.18 2.79
C LEU A 27 -12.04 3.68 2.54
N SER A 28 -12.20 2.51 1.93
CA SER A 28 -13.51 1.89 1.69
C SER A 28 -14.24 1.58 2.99
N ALA A 29 -13.57 0.99 3.99
CA ALA A 29 -14.17 0.69 5.29
C ALA A 29 -14.64 1.95 6.04
N GLN A 30 -13.96 3.08 5.84
CA GLN A 30 -14.30 4.38 6.44
C GLN A 30 -15.24 5.22 5.57
N LYS A 31 -15.75 4.70 4.44
CA LYS A 31 -16.58 5.45 3.47
C LYS A 31 -15.88 6.70 2.91
N LEU A 32 -14.56 6.64 2.77
CA LEU A 32 -13.70 7.68 2.21
C LEU A 32 -13.31 7.40 0.75
N THR A 33 -14.23 6.83 -0.02
CA THR A 33 -13.95 6.37 -1.40
C THR A 33 -13.71 7.50 -2.40
N GLN A 34 -14.05 8.74 -2.05
CA GLN A 34 -13.73 9.92 -2.85
C GLN A 34 -12.23 10.26 -2.88
N TYR A 35 -11.41 9.63 -2.03
CA TYR A 35 -9.98 9.87 -1.98
C TYR A 35 -9.23 9.02 -2.99
N GLU A 36 -8.40 9.67 -3.80
CA GLU A 36 -7.56 9.01 -4.79
C GLU A 36 -6.09 9.29 -4.56
N LEU A 37 -5.26 8.33 -4.97
CA LEU A 37 -3.82 8.42 -4.88
C LEU A 37 -3.31 9.55 -5.80
N GLU A 38 -2.72 10.57 -5.19
CA GLU A 38 -2.09 11.69 -5.89
C GLU A 38 -0.61 11.39 -6.14
N GLN A 39 0.11 10.92 -5.11
CA GLN A 39 1.56 10.75 -5.18
C GLN A 39 2.06 9.68 -4.20
N ILE A 40 3.18 9.04 -4.57
CA ILE A 40 3.98 8.21 -3.68
C ILE A 40 5.36 8.84 -3.54
N GLN A 41 5.88 8.95 -2.32
CA GLN A 41 7.20 9.50 -2.04
C GLN A 41 7.98 8.54 -1.11
N PRO A 42 9.25 8.24 -1.38
CA PRO A 42 10.06 7.48 -0.43
C PRO A 42 10.33 8.33 0.82
N ILE A 43 10.28 7.72 2.00
CA ILE A 43 10.70 8.35 3.26
C ILE A 43 11.88 7.55 3.80
N THR A 44 13.01 8.21 4.00
CA THR A 44 14.17 7.60 4.64
C THR A 44 14.06 7.84 6.14
N SER A 45 13.45 6.90 6.88
CA SER A 45 13.38 6.96 8.34
C SER A 45 13.99 5.70 8.95
N GLY A 46 15.03 5.87 9.76
CA GLY A 46 15.54 4.82 10.66
C GLY A 46 15.99 3.48 10.03
N GLY A 47 16.30 3.45 8.73
CA GLY A 47 16.74 2.22 8.04
C GLY A 47 15.60 1.28 7.60
N LEU A 48 14.34 1.66 7.81
CA LEU A 48 13.18 0.94 7.29
C LEU A 48 12.81 1.45 5.90
N HIS A 49 12.39 0.52 5.03
CA HIS A 49 11.85 0.86 3.71
C HIS A 49 10.42 1.41 3.87
N GLN A 50 10.30 2.73 4.01
CA GLN A 50 9.04 3.44 4.19
C GLN A 50 8.67 4.26 2.95
N GLN A 51 7.38 4.25 2.62
CA GLN A 51 6.82 5.07 1.54
C GLN A 51 5.62 5.86 2.05
N LEU A 52 5.55 7.12 1.67
CA LEU A 52 4.42 8.01 1.90
C LEU A 52 3.47 7.95 0.71
N TYR A 53 2.21 7.62 0.98
CA TYR A 53 1.14 7.63 0.00
C TYR A 53 0.23 8.81 0.30
N ILE A 54 0.13 9.73 -0.65
CA ILE A 54 -0.63 10.96 -0.51
C ILE A 54 -1.92 10.80 -1.31
N TYR A 55 -3.05 10.90 -0.61
CA TYR A 55 -4.38 10.81 -1.19
C TYR A 55 -5.08 12.16 -1.12
N LYS A 56 -5.75 12.54 -2.21
CA LYS A 56 -6.54 13.76 -2.31
C LYS A 56 -7.97 13.42 -2.65
N ALA A 57 -8.92 14.10 -2.00
CA ALA A 57 -10.33 13.95 -2.35
C ALA A 57 -10.55 14.49 -3.78
N LYS A 58 -11.30 13.74 -4.60
CA LYS A 58 -11.85 14.30 -5.84
C LYS A 58 -12.94 15.31 -5.50
N SER A 59 -12.93 16.47 -6.14
CA SER A 59 -14.06 17.40 -6.09
C SER A 59 -15.10 16.92 -7.09
N GLU A 60 -16.30 16.55 -6.61
CA GLU A 60 -17.33 15.99 -7.48
C GLU A 60 -17.96 17.02 -8.43
N ASN A 61 -17.72 18.33 -8.29
CA ASN A 61 -18.52 19.31 -9.02
C ASN A 61 -17.84 20.64 -9.42
N GLY A 62 -16.52 20.71 -9.56
CA GLY A 62 -15.84 21.90 -10.13
C GLY A 62 -16.11 23.23 -9.41
N MET A 63 -16.75 23.20 -8.25
CA MET A 63 -17.16 24.36 -7.49
C MET A 63 -16.08 24.61 -6.43
N ASN A 64 -15.28 25.64 -6.69
CA ASN A 64 -14.07 26.00 -5.95
C ASN A 64 -14.41 26.71 -4.61
N ILE A 65 -15.40 26.19 -3.86
CA ILE A 65 -15.96 26.83 -2.64
C ILE A 65 -15.83 25.94 -1.39
N MET A 66 -14.98 24.90 -1.42
CA MET A 66 -14.67 24.10 -0.23
C MET A 66 -13.25 24.41 0.28
N PRO A 67 -13.03 24.43 1.60
CA PRO A 67 -11.71 24.62 2.18
C PRO A 67 -10.76 23.57 1.59
N GLN A 68 -9.52 23.97 1.28
CA GLN A 68 -8.49 23.13 0.64
C GLN A 68 -8.62 21.68 1.12
N GLN A 69 -9.12 20.80 0.25
CA GLN A 69 -9.47 19.43 0.64
C GLN A 69 -8.28 18.77 1.33
N ALA A 70 -8.47 18.35 2.58
CA ALA A 70 -7.40 17.84 3.43
C ALA A 70 -6.79 16.59 2.79
N LYS A 71 -5.50 16.66 2.44
CA LYS A 71 -4.74 15.50 1.94
C LYS A 71 -4.58 14.49 3.06
N LEU A 72 -4.93 13.24 2.79
CA LEU A 72 -4.61 12.12 3.66
C LEU A 72 -3.20 11.62 3.30
N ARG A 73 -2.40 11.34 4.32
CA ARG A 73 -1.04 10.86 4.15
C ARG A 73 -0.90 9.56 4.92
N PHE A 74 -0.54 8.51 4.21
CA PHE A 74 -0.34 7.19 4.79
C PHE A 74 1.12 6.81 4.68
N ALA A 75 1.77 6.55 5.80
CA ALA A 75 3.07 5.91 5.82
C ALA A 75 2.85 4.39 5.74
N CYS A 76 3.39 3.75 4.71
CA CYS A 76 3.46 2.30 4.64
C CYS A 76 4.89 1.86 4.96
N GLU A 77 5.01 1.00 5.97
CA GLU A 77 6.28 0.46 6.43
C GLU A 77 6.30 -1.05 6.21
N GLN A 78 7.39 -1.52 5.59
CA GLN A 78 7.69 -2.93 5.51
C GLN A 78 8.61 -3.30 6.69
N MET A 79 8.03 -3.90 7.72
CA MET A 79 8.74 -4.27 8.95
C MET A 79 9.62 -5.51 8.73
N THR A 80 9.12 -6.46 7.95
CA THR A 80 9.82 -7.67 7.49
C THR A 80 9.43 -7.97 6.05
N ALA A 81 9.96 -9.02 5.43
CA ALA A 81 9.53 -9.42 4.07
C ALA A 81 8.01 -9.72 3.95
N ARG A 82 7.32 -9.96 5.06
CA ARG A 82 5.90 -10.37 5.09
C ARG A 82 5.00 -9.49 5.94
N GLN A 83 5.57 -8.66 6.81
CA GLN A 83 4.81 -7.81 7.71
C GLN A 83 4.79 -6.37 7.22
N PHE A 84 3.59 -5.85 7.03
CA PHE A 84 3.34 -4.51 6.52
C PHE A 84 2.46 -3.74 7.50
N GLN A 85 2.78 -2.48 7.72
CA GLN A 85 2.01 -1.58 8.56
C GLN A 85 1.63 -0.32 7.79
N ILE A 86 0.39 0.13 7.98
CA ILE A 86 -0.07 1.44 7.56
C ILE A 86 -0.23 2.31 8.80
N LYS A 87 0.38 3.48 8.74
CA LYS A 87 0.18 4.54 9.71
C LYS A 87 -0.44 5.76 9.03
N LEU A 88 -1.33 6.44 9.73
CA LEU A 88 -1.69 7.80 9.34
C LEU A 88 -0.50 8.70 9.71
N HIS A 89 -0.06 9.53 8.76
CA HIS A 89 1.01 10.50 8.94
C HIS A 89 0.41 11.92 9.02
N PRO A 90 -0.19 12.30 10.16
CA PRO A 90 -0.72 13.64 10.35
C PRO A 90 0.42 14.67 10.47
N HIS A 91 0.14 15.91 10.09
CA HIS A 91 1.12 17.01 10.20
C HIS A 91 1.42 17.44 11.64
N GLN A 92 0.52 17.11 12.59
CA GLN A 92 0.50 17.73 13.93
C GLN A 92 0.39 16.72 15.08
N PHE A 93 0.24 15.43 14.78
CA PHE A 93 0.05 14.37 15.77
C PHE A 93 1.11 13.27 15.58
N PRO A 94 1.39 12.44 16.60
CA PRO A 94 2.20 11.25 16.40
C PRO A 94 1.56 10.34 15.36
N GLU A 95 2.40 9.63 14.59
CA GLU A 95 1.93 8.63 13.63
C GLU A 95 1.12 7.55 14.35
N GLN A 96 -0.09 7.28 13.86
CA GLN A 96 -0.95 6.25 14.44
C GLN A 96 -1.06 5.07 13.49
N THR A 97 -0.73 3.87 13.97
CA THR A 97 -0.93 2.63 13.21
C THR A 97 -2.42 2.40 13.02
N LEU A 98 -2.84 2.34 11.76
CA LEU A 98 -4.22 2.09 11.36
C LEU A 98 -4.45 0.60 11.09
N LEU A 99 -3.54 -0.02 10.34
CA LEU A 99 -3.61 -1.43 9.97
C LEU A 99 -2.23 -2.07 10.03
N SER A 100 -2.20 -3.34 10.43
CA SER A 100 -1.03 -4.22 10.32
C SER A 100 -1.50 -5.52 9.69
N ILE A 101 -0.75 -6.02 8.70
CA ILE A 101 -0.99 -7.32 8.09
C ILE A 101 0.31 -8.13 8.08
N GLU A 102 0.16 -9.42 8.24
CA GLU A 102 1.20 -10.40 7.99
C GLU A 102 0.74 -11.30 6.84
N LEU A 103 1.54 -11.34 5.78
CA LEU A 103 1.24 -12.20 4.64
C LEU A 103 1.67 -13.64 4.97
N PRO A 104 0.77 -14.63 4.75
CA PRO A 104 1.12 -16.04 4.92
C PRO A 104 2.22 -16.46 3.93
N GLU A 105 2.97 -17.49 4.30
CA GLU A 105 3.97 -18.08 3.40
C GLU A 105 3.30 -18.68 2.17
N THR A 106 3.98 -18.62 1.03
CA THR A 106 3.49 -19.20 -0.23
C THR A 106 3.16 -20.70 -0.07
N GLN A 107 3.97 -21.45 0.67
CA GLN A 107 3.72 -22.86 0.95
C GLN A 107 2.44 -23.07 1.78
N HIS A 108 2.19 -22.19 2.75
CA HIS A 108 0.97 -22.24 3.54
C HIS A 108 -0.25 -21.83 2.69
N MET A 109 -0.12 -20.83 1.81
CA MET A 109 -1.18 -20.47 0.86
C MET A 109 -1.55 -21.61 -0.09
N GLN A 110 -0.59 -22.43 -0.53
CA GLN A 110 -0.88 -23.61 -1.35
C GLN A 110 -1.68 -24.68 -0.60
N GLN A 111 -1.55 -24.75 0.73
CA GLN A 111 -2.35 -25.65 1.56
C GLN A 111 -3.76 -25.10 1.83
N LEU A 112 -3.89 -23.77 1.94
CA LEU A 112 -5.16 -23.09 2.23
C LEU A 112 -6.01 -22.85 0.97
N THR A 113 -5.38 -22.78 -0.20
CA THR A 113 -6.07 -22.60 -1.48
C THR A 113 -6.14 -23.94 -2.21
N ALA A 114 -7.30 -24.28 -2.78
CA ALA A 114 -7.51 -25.54 -3.49
C ALA A 114 -6.72 -25.67 -4.81
N PHE A 115 -5.67 -24.88 -5.02
CA PHE A 115 -4.79 -24.92 -6.19
C PHE A 115 -3.96 -26.21 -6.17
N ARG A 116 -4.55 -27.30 -6.63
CA ARG A 116 -3.80 -28.43 -7.16
C ARG A 116 -3.47 -28.10 -8.62
N LEU A 117 -2.18 -27.92 -8.92
CA LEU A 117 -1.74 -27.98 -10.32
C LEU A 117 -2.26 -29.30 -10.90
N PRO A 118 -2.93 -29.30 -12.07
CA PRO A 118 -3.20 -30.56 -12.74
C PRO A 118 -1.84 -31.21 -12.99
N GLU A 119 -1.64 -32.42 -12.45
CA GLU A 119 -0.49 -33.24 -12.78
C GLU A 119 -0.42 -33.29 -14.32
N MET A 120 0.68 -32.79 -14.90
CA MET A 120 1.01 -33.08 -16.28
C MET A 120 1.17 -34.59 -16.38
N GLN A 121 0.09 -35.27 -16.74
CA GLN A 121 0.09 -36.67 -17.09
C GLN A 121 1.07 -36.84 -18.25
N SER A 122 2.22 -37.41 -17.92
CA SER A 122 3.20 -37.91 -18.86
C SER A 122 2.73 -39.30 -19.27
N HIS A 123 2.21 -39.43 -20.49
CA HIS A 123 2.14 -40.69 -21.23
C HIS A 123 2.58 -40.42 -22.67
#